data_AF-A0A9W9XU09-F1
#
_entry.id   AF-A0A9W9XU09-F1
#
_cell.length_a   1.000
_cell.length_b   1.000
_cell.length_c   1.000
_cell.angle_alpha   90.00
_cell.angle_beta   90.00
_cell.angle_gamma   90.00
#
_symmetry.space_group_name_H-M   'P 1'
#
loop_
_entity.id
_entity.type
_entity.pdbx_description
1 polymer ?
#
loop_
_entity_poly.entity_id
_entity_poly.type
_entity_poly.pdbx_seq_one_letter_code
_entity_poly.pdbx_strand_id
1 'polypeptide(L)'
;MFSLRAVFGASSGALRQFLPSVTTRTASLRPFSHMIRNSLTRLRGQVKSGNSVTVANASARQVEQVRGMKTRSSVKRLCDGCKPVHRKGRVYIICSKNPKHKQRQGK
;
A
#
# COMPACT_ATOMS: atom_id res chain seq x y z
N MET A 1 42.38 -52.90 -26.56
CA MET A 1 41.34 -53.71 -27.24
C MET A 1 40.00 -53.06 -26.98
N PHE A 2 39.34 -52.62 -28.06
CA PHE A 2 37.92 -52.25 -28.23
C PHE A 2 37.32 -51.16 -27.31
N SER A 3 36.53 -50.19 -27.76
CA SER A 3 36.22 -49.63 -29.08
C SER A 3 35.36 -48.40 -28.82
N LEU A 4 35.65 -47.30 -29.52
CA LEU A 4 34.76 -46.15 -29.67
C LEU A 4 33.47 -46.55 -30.41
N ARG A 5 32.32 -45.99 -30.01
CA ARG A 5 31.09 -45.81 -30.82
C ARG A 5 30.51 -44.44 -30.43
N ALA A 6 30.69 -43.41 -31.26
CA ALA A 6 29.82 -42.97 -32.38
C ALA A 6 28.44 -42.49 -31.85
N VAL A 7 28.10 -41.19 -31.86
CA VAL A 7 27.83 -40.25 -32.98
C VAL A 7 26.63 -40.71 -33.83
N PHE A 8 25.81 -39.73 -34.26
CA PHE A 8 24.56 -39.75 -35.05
C PHE A 8 23.26 -39.78 -34.21
N GLY A 9 22.27 -38.91 -34.38
CA GLY A 9 22.00 -37.82 -35.33
C GLY A 9 21.00 -36.82 -34.68
N ALA A 10 21.05 -35.54 -35.00
CA ALA A 10 20.51 -34.91 -36.21
C ALA A 10 18.99 -35.11 -36.38
N SER A 11 18.21 -34.17 -35.83
CA SER A 11 16.89 -33.82 -36.37
C SER A 11 16.72 -32.31 -36.31
N SER A 12 17.13 -31.70 -37.42
CA SER A 12 16.91 -30.32 -37.80
C SER A 12 15.42 -30.09 -38.03
N GLY A 13 14.76 -29.43 -37.08
CA GLY A 13 13.43 -28.86 -37.27
C GLY A 13 13.53 -27.38 -37.60
N ALA A 14 13.77 -27.05 -38.86
CA ALA A 14 13.54 -25.71 -39.37
C ALA A 14 12.04 -25.41 -39.40
N LEU A 15 11.61 -24.23 -38.93
CA LEU A 15 10.70 -23.32 -39.66
C LEU A 15 10.12 -22.24 -38.72
N ARG A 16 10.56 -21.01 -38.99
CA ARG A 16 9.77 -19.79 -39.22
C ARG A 16 8.77 -19.35 -38.14
N GLN A 17 9.07 -18.21 -37.50
CA GLN A 17 8.46 -16.90 -37.78
C GLN A 17 6.99 -16.87 -37.37
N PHE A 18 6.63 -16.07 -36.37
CA PHE A 18 5.54 -15.09 -36.40
C PHE A 18 5.57 -14.29 -35.08
N LEU A 19 6.34 -13.19 -35.10
CA LEU A 19 6.24 -12.12 -34.10
C LEU A 19 4.90 -11.38 -34.32
N PRO A 20 4.00 -11.27 -33.33
CA PRO A 20 2.86 -10.37 -33.45
C PRO A 20 3.30 -8.91 -33.31
N SER A 21 2.65 -8.08 -34.12
CA SER A 21 3.00 -6.69 -34.42
C SER A 21 2.83 -5.73 -33.24
N VAL A 22 3.70 -4.72 -33.26
CA VAL A 22 3.62 -3.48 -32.50
C VAL A 22 2.27 -2.80 -32.75
N THR A 23 1.49 -2.56 -31.70
CA THR A 23 0.37 -1.61 -31.75
C THR A 23 0.67 -0.46 -30.79
N THR A 24 1.18 0.64 -31.33
CA THR A 24 1.28 1.93 -30.63
C THR A 24 -0.13 2.47 -30.40
N ARG A 25 -0.65 2.35 -29.18
CA ARG A 25 -1.86 3.07 -28.76
C ARG A 25 -1.45 4.47 -28.31
N THR A 26 -1.65 5.44 -29.19
CA THR A 26 -1.64 6.87 -28.87
C THR A 26 -2.78 7.16 -27.91
N ALA A 27 -2.45 7.40 -26.63
CA ALA A 27 -3.42 7.89 -25.67
C ALA A 27 -3.54 9.41 -25.84
N SER A 28 -4.71 9.84 -26.30
CA SER A 28 -5.14 11.23 -26.45
C SER A 28 -4.97 12.02 -25.15
N LEU A 29 -4.20 13.11 -25.20
CA LEU A 29 -4.20 14.15 -24.18
C LEU A 29 -5.55 14.89 -24.24
N ARG A 30 -6.42 14.68 -23.25
CA ARG A 30 -7.62 15.50 -23.06
C ARG A 30 -7.21 16.79 -22.35
N PRO A 31 -7.56 17.97 -22.90
CA PRO A 31 -7.28 19.25 -22.25
C PRO A 31 -8.21 19.44 -21.05
N PHE A 32 -7.63 19.67 -19.87
CA PHE A 32 -8.35 20.09 -18.67
C PHE A 32 -8.72 21.56 -18.79
N SER A 33 -9.89 21.84 -19.36
CA SER A 33 -10.59 23.10 -19.15
C SER A 33 -11.90 22.78 -18.46
N HIS A 34 -12.09 23.24 -17.23
CA HIS A 34 -13.37 23.78 -16.75
C HIS A 34 -13.16 24.53 -15.43
N MET A 35 -13.30 25.85 -15.58
CA MET A 35 -13.75 26.85 -14.61
C MET A 35 -14.30 26.33 -13.28
N ILE A 36 -13.77 26.86 -12.18
CA ILE A 36 -14.61 27.25 -11.03
C ILE A 36 -14.28 28.69 -10.70
N ARG A 37 -15.17 29.56 -11.18
CA ARG A 37 -15.42 30.89 -10.67
C ARG A 37 -16.17 30.69 -9.36
N ASN A 38 -15.70 31.22 -8.24
CA ASN A 38 -16.62 31.60 -7.18
C ASN A 38 -16.19 32.90 -6.53
N SER A 39 -17.01 33.90 -6.83
CA SER A 39 -17.04 35.24 -6.31
C SER A 39 -17.51 35.27 -4.86
N LEU A 40 -16.88 36.15 -4.09
CA LEU A 40 -17.47 36.97 -3.02
C LEU A 40 -18.08 36.30 -1.76
N THR A 41 -17.55 36.81 -0.63
CA THR A 41 -18.24 37.23 0.60
C THR A 41 -18.88 36.18 1.53
N ARG A 42 -18.30 36.06 2.73
CA ARG A 42 -18.96 36.54 3.96
C ARG A 42 -17.99 36.65 5.13
N LEU A 43 -17.85 37.88 5.64
CA LEU A 43 -17.58 38.12 7.06
C LEU A 43 -18.58 37.33 7.89
N ARG A 44 -18.10 36.59 8.88
CA ARG A 44 -18.64 36.65 10.25
C ARG A 44 -17.73 35.88 11.20
N GLY A 45 -16.80 36.61 11.82
CA GLY A 45 -16.38 36.25 13.17
C GLY A 45 -17.58 36.46 14.10
N GLN A 46 -18.02 35.39 14.77
CA GLN A 46 -18.79 35.49 15.99
C GLN A 46 -18.19 34.54 17.02
N VAL A 47 -17.43 35.16 17.92
CA VAL A 47 -17.09 34.66 19.25
C VAL A 47 -18.32 34.89 20.14
N LYS A 48 -18.98 33.81 20.59
CA LYS A 48 -19.81 33.76 21.80
C LYS A 48 -19.76 32.29 22.27
N SER A 49 -18.98 31.96 23.30
CA SER A 49 -19.29 32.11 24.72
C SER A 49 -20.64 31.49 25.07
N GLY A 50 -20.56 30.32 25.69
CA GLY A 50 -21.70 29.52 26.13
C GLY A 50 -21.20 28.20 26.69
N ASN A 51 -20.74 28.21 27.94
CA ASN A 51 -20.49 26.99 28.72
C ASN A 51 -21.85 26.34 29.02
N SER A 52 -22.34 25.51 28.09
CA SER A 52 -23.42 24.56 28.37
C SER A 52 -22.78 23.22 28.68
N VAL A 53 -22.44 23.01 29.96
CA VAL A 53 -22.01 21.70 30.46
C VAL A 53 -23.27 20.89 30.76
N THR A 54 -23.91 20.39 29.71
CA THR A 54 -24.78 19.23 29.82
C THR A 54 -23.89 18.00 29.78
N VAL A 55 -23.52 17.45 30.96
CA VAL A 55 -22.94 16.10 31.02
C VAL A 55 -24.08 15.10 30.82
N ALA A 56 -24.61 15.05 29.60
CA ALA A 56 -25.34 13.89 29.15
C ALA A 56 -24.31 12.75 29.11
N ASN A 57 -24.65 11.65 29.76
CA ASN A 57 -23.86 10.44 29.87
C ASN A 57 -23.68 9.84 28.46
N ALA A 58 -22.77 10.40 27.68
CA ALA A 58 -22.37 9.87 26.41
C ALA A 58 -21.56 8.62 26.74
N SER A 59 -22.24 7.47 26.67
CA SER A 59 -21.59 6.20 26.30
C SER A 59 -21.02 6.36 24.89
N ALA A 60 -20.08 7.29 24.74
CA ALA A 60 -19.22 7.42 23.60
C ALA A 60 -18.37 6.16 23.65
N ARG A 61 -18.84 5.11 22.95
CA ARG A 61 -17.96 4.09 22.41
C ARG A 61 -16.89 4.87 21.65
N GLN A 62 -15.78 5.14 22.35
CA GLN A 62 -14.56 5.58 21.74
C GLN A 62 -14.20 4.46 20.77
N VAL A 63 -14.63 4.61 19.52
CA VAL A 63 -14.16 3.76 18.44
C VAL A 63 -12.67 4.05 18.38
N GLU A 64 -11.89 3.26 19.10
CA GLU A 64 -10.44 3.34 19.07
C GLU A 64 -10.07 3.29 17.60
N GLN A 65 -9.62 4.41 17.06
CA GLN A 65 -9.18 4.47 15.69
C GLN A 65 -8.06 3.44 15.56
N VAL A 66 -8.36 2.31 14.92
CA VAL A 66 -7.38 1.27 14.61
C VAL A 66 -6.51 1.83 13.51
N ARG A 67 -5.54 2.66 13.91
CA ARG A 67 -4.49 3.15 13.03
C ARG A 67 -3.82 1.90 12.46
N GLY A 68 -3.76 1.80 11.14
CA GLY A 68 -3.17 0.67 10.44
C GLY A 68 -1.68 0.45 10.76
N MET A 69 -1.02 -0.42 10.01
CA MET A 69 0.39 -0.78 10.26
C MET A 69 1.33 0.42 10.12
N LYS A 70 2.17 0.66 11.14
CA LYS A 70 3.10 1.80 11.16
C LYS A 70 4.46 1.42 10.57
N THR A 71 4.98 2.17 9.60
CA THR A 71 6.35 1.95 9.11
C THR A 71 7.35 2.73 9.96
N ARG A 72 8.42 2.08 10.44
CA ARG A 72 9.51 2.65 11.27
C ARG A 72 10.86 2.16 10.74
N SER A 73 11.93 2.94 10.91
CA SER A 73 13.29 2.51 10.52
C SER A 73 13.80 1.34 11.38
N SER A 74 13.50 1.37 12.68
CA SER A 74 13.75 0.26 13.62
C SER A 74 12.45 -0.29 14.17
N VAL A 75 12.39 -1.60 14.37
CA VAL A 75 11.21 -2.30 14.87
C VAL A 75 11.56 -2.96 16.20
N LYS A 76 10.80 -2.64 17.25
CA LYS A 76 10.98 -3.19 18.60
C LYS A 76 9.65 -3.76 19.12
N ARG A 77 9.74 -4.77 19.99
CA ARG A 77 8.58 -5.32 20.71
C ARG A 77 8.18 -4.34 21.82
N LEU A 78 6.88 -4.06 21.95
CA LEU A 78 6.34 -3.13 22.95
C LEU A 78 5.60 -3.82 24.09
N CYS A 79 5.16 -5.06 23.88
CA CYS A 79 4.46 -5.88 24.87
C CYS A 79 4.70 -7.36 24.58
N ASP A 80 4.30 -8.25 25.50
CA ASP A 80 4.52 -9.71 25.38
C ASP A 80 3.78 -10.33 24.19
N GLY A 81 2.69 -9.70 23.76
CA GLY A 81 1.95 -10.11 22.57
C GLY A 81 2.62 -9.76 21.23
N CYS A 82 3.71 -8.98 21.24
CA CYS A 82 4.41 -8.57 20.02
C CYS A 82 5.35 -9.66 19.54
N LYS A 83 5.13 -10.17 18.32
CA LYS A 83 5.97 -11.19 17.68
C LYS A 83 6.63 -10.61 16.42
N PRO A 84 7.95 -10.77 16.25
CA PRO A 84 8.65 -10.42 15.02
C PRO A 84 8.42 -11.51 13.98
N VAL A 85 8.06 -11.09 12.76
CA VAL A 85 7.79 -11.99 11.65
C VAL A 85 8.45 -11.43 10.39
N HIS A 86 9.16 -12.29 9.66
CA HIS A 86 9.73 -11.94 8.38
C HIS A 86 8.73 -12.25 7.27
N ARG A 87 8.35 -11.24 6.49
CA ARG A 87 7.43 -11.36 5.35
C ARG A 87 7.94 -10.49 4.22
N LYS A 88 7.86 -10.93 2.96
CA LYS A 88 8.24 -10.10 1.79
C LYS A 88 9.62 -9.42 1.93
N GLY A 89 10.60 -10.11 2.52
CA GLY A 89 11.96 -9.59 2.72
C GLY A 89 12.10 -8.45 3.74
N ARG A 90 11.12 -8.21 4.62
CA ARG A 90 11.19 -7.19 5.69
C ARG A 90 10.77 -7.76 7.04
N VAL A 91 11.19 -7.09 8.12
CA VAL A 91 10.76 -7.41 9.49
C VAL A 91 9.46 -6.69 9.82
N TYR A 92 8.50 -7.44 10.35
CA TYR A 92 7.22 -6.95 10.84
C TYR A 92 7.08 -7.29 12.32
N ILE A 93 6.44 -6.42 13.09
CA ILE A 93 5.91 -6.74 14.43
C ILE A 93 4.41 -6.88 14.29
N ILE A 94 3.90 -8.08 14.60
CA ILE A 94 2.47 -8.33 14.76
C ILE A 94 2.14 -8.38 16.25
N CYS A 95 0.94 -7.94 16.62
CA CYS A 95 0.45 -8.03 17.99
C CYS A 95 -1.03 -8.43 17.96
N SER A 96 -1.38 -9.50 18.68
CA SER A 96 -2.76 -9.97 18.78
C SER A 96 -3.56 -9.20 19.84
N LYS A 97 -2.89 -8.75 20.91
CA LYS A 97 -3.53 -8.02 22.02
C LYS A 97 -3.93 -6.61 21.59
N ASN A 98 -2.97 -5.85 21.03
CA ASN A 98 -3.14 -4.43 20.71
C ASN A 98 -2.77 -4.14 19.25
N PRO A 99 -3.71 -3.70 18.40
CA PRO A 99 -3.43 -3.45 16.99
C PRO A 99 -2.52 -2.22 16.76
N LYS A 100 -2.46 -1.29 17.73
CA LYS A 100 -1.59 -0.10 17.70
C LYS A 100 -0.09 -0.45 17.65
N HIS A 101 0.30 -1.66 18.06
CA HIS A 101 1.69 -2.09 18.08
C HIS A 101 2.19 -2.67 16.75
N LYS A 102 1.32 -2.78 15.73
CA LYS A 102 1.70 -3.31 14.41
C LYS A 102 2.69 -2.38 13.71
N GLN A 103 3.92 -2.84 13.51
CA GLN A 103 5.01 -2.06 12.90
C GLN A 103 5.72 -2.78 11.75
N ARG A 104 6.12 -2.07 10.69
CA ARG A 104 6.90 -2.56 9.53
C ARG A 104 8.25 -1.85 9.48
N GLN A 105 9.33 -2.59 9.22
CA GLN A 105 10.62 -1.97 8.95
C GLN A 105 10.61 -1.23 7.59
N GLY A 106 10.92 0.06 7.61
CA GLY A 106 11.25 0.83 6.41
C GLY A 106 12.62 0.45 5.89
N LYS A 107 12.88 0.72 4.61
CA LYS A 107 14.26 0.78 4.10
C LYS A 107 14.90 2.07 4.57
#